data_AF-A0A514BYI6-F1
#
_entry.id   AF-A0A514BYI6-F1
#
_cell.length_a   1.000
_cell.length_b   1.000
_cell.length_c   1.000
_cell.angle_alpha   90.00
_cell.angle_beta   90.00
_cell.angle_gamma   90.00
#
_symmetry.space_group_name_H-M   'P 1'
#
loop_
_entity.id
_entity.type
_entity.pdbx_description
1 polymer ?
#
loop_
_entity_poly.entity_id
_entity_poly.type
_entity_poly.pdbx_seq_one_letter_code
_entity_poly.pdbx_strand_id
1 'polypeptide(L)'
;MTRMTLCCLAALTLAATPALAQTAKPTATPTAPSASLQQAAPTPGSDEWLRQRGETYHSAPESAQDPAEVSATAKLNEGIAARNAEAEATEAADQARFNTENQRWQEESSRANTARVQWESDVAAANAAREQYERDRAAHEAEVAACVASRRCTPPSPR
;
A
#
# COMPACT_ATOMS: atom_id res chain seq x y z
N MET A 1 5.15 32.69 -21.74
CA MET A 1 5.62 32.17 -23.04
C MET A 1 6.60 31.04 -22.71
N THR A 2 6.12 29.79 -22.71
CA THR A 2 6.42 28.72 -23.70
C THR A 2 7.89 28.27 -23.66
N ARG A 3 8.29 26.99 -23.61
CA ARG A 3 7.68 25.66 -23.77
C ARG A 3 8.82 24.63 -23.53
N MET A 4 8.46 23.33 -23.55
CA MET A 4 9.28 22.09 -23.59
C MET A 4 9.52 21.50 -22.19
N THR A 5 9.28 20.20 -21.94
CA THR A 5 9.64 19.06 -22.81
C THR A 5 8.67 17.88 -22.67
N LEU A 6 8.43 17.19 -23.80
CA LEU A 6 7.63 15.98 -23.99
C LEU A 6 8.07 14.79 -23.10
N CYS A 7 7.11 14.07 -22.53
CA CYS A 7 7.30 12.70 -22.02
C CYS A 7 7.26 11.69 -23.17
N CYS A 8 8.31 10.87 -23.28
CA CYS A 8 8.34 9.65 -24.08
C CYS A 8 7.58 8.52 -23.35
N LEU A 9 6.51 8.00 -23.97
CA LEU A 9 5.86 6.75 -23.58
C LEU A 9 6.52 5.60 -24.34
N ALA A 10 7.23 4.72 -23.64
CA ALA A 10 7.82 3.51 -24.18
C ALA A 10 6.76 2.38 -24.27
N ALA A 11 6.79 1.67 -25.40
CA ALA A 11 5.86 0.64 -25.82
C ALA A 11 5.98 -0.65 -24.99
N LEU A 12 4.84 -1.25 -24.64
CA LEU A 12 4.73 -2.63 -24.17
C LEU A 12 4.36 -3.53 -25.35
N THR A 13 5.33 -4.33 -25.80
CA THR A 13 5.14 -5.43 -26.75
C THR A 13 4.98 -6.74 -25.98
N LEU A 14 3.78 -7.35 -26.00
CA LEU A 14 3.59 -8.75 -25.63
C LEU A 14 3.47 -9.58 -26.92
N ALA A 15 4.54 -10.31 -27.26
CA ALA A 15 4.53 -11.31 -28.31
C ALA A 15 3.95 -12.63 -27.74
N ALA A 16 2.80 -13.05 -28.25
CA ALA A 16 2.25 -14.37 -28.02
C ALA A 16 2.72 -15.31 -29.12
N THR A 17 3.44 -16.37 -28.77
CA THR A 17 3.80 -17.47 -29.68
C THR A 17 3.11 -18.75 -29.23
N PRO A 18 2.26 -19.39 -30.06
CA PRO A 18 1.79 -20.74 -29.79
C PRO A 18 2.78 -21.77 -30.35
N ALA A 19 3.29 -22.66 -29.49
CA ALA A 19 4.06 -23.82 -29.90
C ALA A 19 3.11 -24.91 -30.43
N LEU A 20 3.21 -25.24 -31.71
CA LEU A 20 2.57 -26.42 -32.31
C LEU A 20 3.47 -27.64 -32.08
N ALA A 21 3.08 -28.53 -31.18
CA ALA A 21 3.73 -29.82 -30.99
C ALA A 21 3.23 -30.83 -32.04
N GLN A 22 4.15 -31.34 -32.85
CA GLN A 22 3.92 -32.45 -33.78
C GLN A 22 3.85 -33.78 -33.03
N THR A 23 2.71 -34.47 -33.10
CA THR A 23 2.57 -35.86 -32.66
C THR A 23 2.86 -36.80 -33.82
N ALA A 24 4.02 -37.48 -33.81
CA ALA A 24 4.26 -38.68 -34.61
C ALA A 24 3.87 -39.92 -33.78
N LYS A 25 3.00 -40.77 -34.33
CA LYS A 25 2.64 -42.08 -33.75
C LYS A 25 3.64 -43.14 -34.23
N PRO A 26 4.29 -43.91 -33.34
CA PRO A 26 4.91 -45.17 -33.75
C PRO A 26 3.84 -46.26 -33.81
N THR A 27 3.72 -46.89 -34.98
CA THR A 27 2.93 -48.12 -35.19
C THR A 27 3.71 -49.30 -34.65
N ALA A 28 3.21 -49.98 -33.62
CA ALA A 28 3.69 -51.29 -33.19
C ALA A 28 2.62 -52.34 -33.45
N THR A 29 2.99 -53.35 -34.24
CA THR A 29 2.19 -54.52 -34.63
C THR A 29 1.99 -55.45 -33.41
N PRO A 30 0.78 -55.97 -33.14
CA PRO A 30 0.56 -56.86 -32.00
C PRO A 30 0.97 -58.31 -32.33
N THR A 31 1.84 -58.89 -31.50
CA THR A 31 2.05 -60.34 -31.42
C THR A 31 1.10 -60.91 -30.35
N ALA A 32 0.48 -62.06 -30.67
CA ALA A 32 -0.60 -62.74 -29.95
C ALA A 32 -0.19 -63.29 -28.54
N PRO A 33 -1.15 -63.70 -27.70
CA PRO A 33 -1.07 -63.56 -26.25
C PRO A 33 -0.45 -64.78 -25.54
N SER A 34 0.36 -64.52 -24.52
CA SER A 34 0.67 -65.49 -23.48
C SER A 34 -0.30 -65.30 -22.32
N ALA A 35 -0.98 -66.38 -21.94
CA ALA A 35 -1.91 -66.44 -20.83
C ALA A 35 -1.24 -65.99 -19.52
N SER A 36 -1.83 -64.98 -18.87
CA SER A 36 -1.57 -64.70 -17.47
C SER A 36 -2.89 -64.38 -16.77
N LEU A 37 -2.96 -64.83 -15.53
CA LEU A 37 -4.09 -64.80 -14.60
C LEU A 37 -4.82 -63.45 -14.66
N GLN A 38 -6.14 -63.49 -14.81
CA GLN A 38 -7.00 -62.29 -14.72
C GLN A 38 -6.89 -61.69 -13.30
N GLN A 39 -5.99 -60.73 -13.14
CA GLN A 39 -6.03 -59.77 -12.05
C GLN A 39 -7.30 -58.94 -12.21
N ALA A 40 -8.12 -58.86 -11.16
CA ALA A 40 -9.29 -58.01 -11.13
C ALA A 40 -8.86 -56.56 -11.43
N ALA A 41 -9.63 -55.84 -12.24
CA ALA A 41 -9.33 -54.44 -12.55
C ALA A 41 -9.28 -53.63 -11.25
N PRO A 42 -8.26 -52.78 -11.05
CA PRO A 42 -8.11 -52.03 -9.80
C PRO A 42 -9.31 -51.11 -9.59
N THR A 43 -9.77 -51.03 -8.35
CA THR A 43 -10.92 -50.19 -7.99
C THR A 43 -10.64 -48.73 -8.31
N PRO A 44 -11.53 -47.99 -9.01
CA PRO A 44 -11.35 -46.57 -9.28
C PRO A 44 -11.05 -45.78 -8.01
N GLY A 45 -9.96 -45.02 -8.02
CA GLY A 45 -9.47 -44.25 -6.87
C GLY A 45 -8.55 -45.00 -5.90
N SER A 46 -8.31 -46.30 -6.10
CA SER A 46 -7.28 -47.03 -5.34
C SER A 46 -5.86 -46.63 -5.76
N ASP A 47 -4.88 -46.82 -4.88
CA ASP A 47 -3.47 -46.55 -5.20
C ASP A 47 -2.98 -47.32 -6.43
N GLU A 48 -3.46 -48.55 -6.64
CA GLU A 48 -3.14 -49.33 -7.83
C GLU A 48 -3.75 -48.71 -9.10
N TRP A 49 -4.98 -48.20 -9.01
CA TRP A 49 -5.66 -47.51 -10.11
C TRP A 49 -4.96 -46.19 -10.46
N LEU A 50 -4.48 -45.44 -9.47
CA LEU A 50 -3.68 -44.22 -9.68
C LEU A 50 -2.30 -44.55 -10.25
N ARG A 51 -1.67 -45.63 -9.77
CA ARG A 51 -0.34 -46.09 -10.24
C ARG A 51 -0.39 -46.52 -11.71
N GLN A 52 -1.43 -47.24 -12.13
CA GLN A 52 -1.64 -47.62 -13.53
C GLN A 52 -1.88 -46.42 -14.46
N ARG A 53 -2.44 -45.32 -13.95
CA ARG A 53 -2.64 -44.07 -14.70
C ARG A 53 -1.42 -43.15 -14.71
N GLY A 54 -0.33 -43.55 -14.06
CA GLY A 54 0.87 -42.72 -13.91
C GLY A 54 0.64 -41.49 -13.04
N GLU A 55 -0.44 -41.45 -12.24
CA GLU A 55 -0.82 -40.30 -11.40
C GLU A 55 -0.23 -40.36 -9.99
N THR A 56 0.50 -41.42 -9.66
CA THR A 56 1.19 -41.53 -8.37
C THR A 56 2.63 -41.02 -8.51
N TYR A 57 2.88 -39.79 -8.04
CA TYR A 57 4.24 -39.32 -7.83
C TYR A 57 4.88 -40.17 -6.71
N HIS A 58 6.01 -40.80 -7.00
CA HIS A 58 6.88 -41.38 -5.99
C HIS A 58 8.21 -40.65 -6.06
N SER A 59 8.61 -40.07 -4.93
CA SER A 59 9.95 -39.53 -4.78
C SER A 59 10.96 -40.64 -5.04
N ALA A 60 12.04 -40.33 -5.76
CA ALA A 60 13.16 -41.24 -5.89
C ALA A 60 13.65 -41.63 -4.48
N PRO A 61 14.05 -42.90 -4.25
CA PRO A 61 14.57 -43.32 -2.97
C PRO A 61 15.80 -42.49 -2.59
N GLU A 62 16.04 -42.25 -1.31
CA GLU A 62 17.18 -41.43 -0.84
C GLU A 62 18.53 -41.94 -1.35
N SER A 63 18.67 -43.25 -1.57
CA SER A 63 19.86 -43.86 -2.17
C SER A 63 20.15 -43.42 -3.60
N ALA A 64 19.17 -42.81 -4.30
CA ALA A 64 19.30 -42.26 -5.63
C ALA A 64 19.57 -40.74 -5.62
N GLN A 65 19.63 -40.10 -4.46
CA GLN A 65 20.00 -38.69 -4.35
C GLN A 65 21.53 -38.54 -4.29
N ASP A 66 22.06 -37.52 -4.97
CA ASP A 66 23.46 -37.14 -4.84
C ASP A 66 23.65 -36.36 -3.52
N PRO A 67 24.48 -36.86 -2.58
CA PRO A 67 24.76 -36.17 -1.32
C PRO A 67 25.33 -34.75 -1.53
N ALA A 68 26.05 -34.50 -2.62
CA ALA A 68 26.61 -33.19 -2.93
C ALA A 68 25.50 -32.18 -3.27
N GLU A 69 24.51 -32.58 -4.07
CA GLU A 69 23.36 -31.72 -4.42
C GLU A 69 22.48 -31.43 -3.21
N VAL A 70 22.25 -32.42 -2.35
CA VAL A 70 21.49 -32.23 -1.10
C VAL A 70 22.19 -31.22 -0.20
N SER A 71 23.49 -31.35 0.01
CA SER A 71 24.28 -30.40 0.80
C SER A 71 24.28 -28.99 0.19
N ALA A 72 24.41 -28.88 -1.15
CA ALA A 72 24.37 -27.58 -1.83
C ALA A 72 23.01 -26.91 -1.67
N THR A 73 21.93 -27.68 -1.80
CA THR A 73 20.54 -27.20 -1.62
C THR A 73 20.29 -26.77 -0.18
N ALA A 74 20.77 -27.54 0.80
CA ALA A 74 20.67 -27.18 2.22
C ALA A 74 21.34 -25.82 2.50
N LYS A 75 22.57 -25.61 2.00
CA LYS A 75 23.28 -24.33 2.13
C LYS A 75 22.55 -23.17 1.45
N LEU A 76 21.99 -23.41 0.27
CA LEU A 76 21.19 -22.40 -0.43
C LEU A 76 19.94 -22.02 0.37
N ASN A 77 19.22 -23.02 0.89
CA ASN A 77 18.01 -22.81 1.68
C ASN A 77 18.31 -22.07 2.99
N GLU A 78 19.43 -22.38 3.65
CA GLU A 78 19.91 -21.63 4.81
C GLU A 78 20.19 -20.17 4.44
N GLY A 79 20.86 -19.92 3.30
CA GLY A 79 21.10 -18.57 2.80
C GLY A 79 19.82 -17.81 2.43
N ILE A 80 18.79 -18.49 1.90
CA ILE A 80 17.48 -17.89 1.64
C ILE A 80 16.79 -17.55 2.96
N ALA A 81 16.78 -18.47 3.93
CA ALA A 81 16.17 -18.25 5.23
C ALA A 81 16.80 -17.04 5.95
N ALA A 82 18.13 -16.92 5.91
CA ALA A 82 18.84 -15.78 6.48
C ALA A 82 18.43 -14.45 5.84
N ARG A 83 18.36 -14.38 4.50
CA ARG A 83 17.93 -13.16 3.78
C ARG A 83 16.46 -12.83 4.05
N ASN A 84 15.59 -13.82 4.14
CA ASN A 84 14.18 -13.60 4.45
C ASN A 84 14.02 -13.04 5.87
N ALA A 85 14.77 -13.56 6.84
CA ALA A 85 14.76 -13.05 8.21
C ALA A 85 15.26 -11.59 8.28
N GLU A 86 16.30 -11.24 7.53
CA GLU A 86 16.79 -9.86 7.43
C GLU A 86 15.76 -8.93 6.78
N ALA A 87 15.10 -9.40 5.71
CA ALA A 87 14.03 -8.65 5.05
C ALA A 87 12.86 -8.39 6.00
N GLU A 88 12.39 -9.41 6.73
CA GLU A 88 11.31 -9.28 7.71
C GLU A 88 11.66 -8.28 8.82
N ALA A 89 12.90 -8.33 9.34
CA ALA A 89 13.37 -7.37 10.32
C ALA A 89 13.41 -5.93 9.78
N THR A 90 13.82 -5.76 8.52
CA THR A 90 13.87 -4.45 7.86
C THR A 90 12.46 -3.90 7.63
N GLU A 91 11.54 -4.71 7.12
CA GLU A 91 10.14 -4.34 6.91
C GLU A 91 9.46 -3.96 8.23
N ALA A 92 9.70 -4.71 9.31
CA ALA A 92 9.18 -4.38 10.63
C ALA A 92 9.72 -3.04 11.15
N ALA A 93 11.01 -2.77 10.97
CA ALA A 93 11.63 -1.50 11.37
C ALA A 93 11.10 -0.31 10.55
N ASP A 94 10.93 -0.49 9.24
CA ASP A 94 10.38 0.52 8.35
C ASP A 94 8.91 0.82 8.67
N GLN A 95 8.11 -0.22 8.94
CA GLN A 95 6.73 -0.06 9.37
C GLN A 95 6.62 0.69 10.71
N ALA A 96 7.49 0.39 11.67
CA ALA A 96 7.54 1.09 12.95
C ALA A 96 7.91 2.58 12.77
N ARG A 97 8.88 2.87 11.90
CA ARG A 97 9.26 4.26 11.55
C ARG A 97 8.10 4.99 10.89
N PHE A 98 7.46 4.38 9.89
CA PHE A 98 6.29 4.95 9.23
C PHE A 98 5.17 5.25 10.21
N ASN A 99 4.83 4.31 11.10
CA ASN A 99 3.77 4.49 12.09
C ASN A 99 4.06 5.68 13.03
N THR A 100 5.31 5.83 13.45
CA THR A 100 5.75 6.94 14.31
C THR A 100 5.59 8.28 13.61
N GLU A 101 6.08 8.41 12.38
CA GLU A 101 5.98 9.65 11.61
C GLU A 101 4.52 9.97 11.24
N ASN A 102 3.72 8.95 10.93
CA ASN A 102 2.29 9.13 10.67
C ASN A 102 1.55 9.65 11.90
N GLN A 103 1.84 9.14 13.11
CA GLN A 103 1.26 9.68 14.34
C GLN A 103 1.64 11.14 14.57
N ARG A 104 2.93 11.48 14.41
CA ARG A 104 3.41 12.87 14.52
C ARG A 104 2.70 13.80 13.54
N TRP A 105 2.56 13.36 12.29
CA TRP A 105 1.88 14.13 11.25
C TRP A 105 0.40 14.36 11.57
N GLN A 106 -0.30 13.35 12.09
CA GLN A 106 -1.70 13.48 12.49
C GLN A 106 -1.88 14.46 13.65
N GLU A 107 -1.01 14.40 14.65
CA GLU A 107 -1.03 15.32 15.79
C GLU A 107 -0.74 16.77 15.35
N GLU A 108 0.28 16.96 14.51
CA GLU A 108 0.62 18.26 13.95
C GLU A 108 -0.52 18.83 13.11
N SER A 109 -1.11 18.01 12.24
CA SER A 109 -2.24 18.41 11.39
C SER A 109 -3.45 18.82 12.21
N SER A 110 -3.76 18.08 13.28
CA SER A 110 -4.84 18.39 14.21
C SER A 110 -4.61 19.72 14.94
N ARG A 111 -3.38 19.94 15.43
CA ARG A 111 -2.97 21.20 16.06
C ARG A 111 -3.04 22.37 15.08
N ALA A 112 -2.56 22.21 13.86
CA ALA A 112 -2.58 23.24 12.83
C ALA A 112 -4.02 23.63 12.47
N ASN A 113 -4.92 22.65 12.32
CA ASN A 113 -6.33 22.93 12.04
C ASN A 113 -7.01 23.67 13.20
N THR A 114 -6.74 23.26 14.43
CA THR A 114 -7.25 23.96 15.62
C THR A 114 -6.75 25.41 15.67
N ALA A 115 -5.46 25.63 15.44
CA ALA A 115 -4.87 26.96 15.40
C ALA A 115 -5.47 27.83 14.29
N ARG A 116 -5.74 27.25 13.12
CA ARG A 116 -6.41 27.96 12.01
C ARG A 116 -7.81 28.43 12.40
N VAL A 117 -8.64 27.54 12.96
CA VAL A 117 -10.00 27.89 13.39
C VAL A 117 -9.97 28.97 14.47
N GLN A 118 -9.06 28.86 15.43
CA GLN A 118 -8.88 29.89 16.47
C GLN A 118 -8.50 31.24 15.85
N TRP A 119 -7.52 31.25 14.96
CA TRP A 119 -7.09 32.47 14.27
C TRP A 119 -8.22 33.12 13.46
N GLU A 120 -9.03 32.33 12.75
CA GLU A 120 -10.20 32.83 12.02
C GLU A 120 -11.20 33.53 12.96
N SER A 121 -11.45 32.93 14.13
CA SER A 121 -12.29 33.52 15.18
C SER A 121 -11.70 34.80 15.75
N ASP A 122 -10.40 34.82 16.06
CA ASP A 122 -9.71 35.97 16.64
C ASP A 122 -9.69 37.15 15.67
N VAL A 123 -9.49 36.89 14.37
CA VAL A 123 -9.57 37.92 13.31
C VAL A 123 -10.98 38.48 13.21
N ALA A 124 -12.02 37.64 13.25
CA ALA A 124 -13.40 38.10 13.24
C ALA A 124 -13.71 38.99 14.47
N ALA A 125 -13.29 38.56 15.66
CA ALA A 125 -13.46 39.33 16.89
C ALA A 125 -12.71 40.67 16.86
N ALA A 126 -11.46 40.68 16.37
CA ALA A 126 -10.66 41.89 16.23
C ALA A 126 -11.29 42.89 15.24
N ASN A 127 -11.84 42.39 14.12
CA ASN A 127 -12.55 43.22 13.16
C ASN A 127 -13.82 43.83 13.77
N ALA A 128 -14.62 43.04 14.48
CA ALA A 128 -15.82 43.53 15.16
C ALA A 128 -15.50 44.58 16.24
N ALA A 129 -14.43 44.36 17.02
CA ALA A 129 -13.97 45.31 18.02
C ALA A 129 -13.51 46.64 17.38
N ARG A 130 -12.81 46.57 16.23
CA ARG A 130 -12.42 47.77 15.48
C ARG A 130 -13.63 48.56 14.99
N GLU A 131 -14.62 47.88 14.42
CA GLU A 131 -15.87 48.53 13.96
C GLU A 131 -16.65 49.16 15.12
N GLN A 132 -16.68 48.52 16.28
CA GLN A 132 -17.28 49.10 17.48
C GLN A 132 -16.52 50.36 17.92
N TYR A 133 -15.20 50.28 18.04
CA TYR A 133 -14.37 51.43 18.39
C TYR A 133 -14.57 52.61 17.43
N GLU A 134 -14.65 52.36 16.12
CA GLU A 134 -14.89 53.41 15.14
C GLU A 134 -16.25 54.09 15.33
N ARG A 135 -17.30 53.33 15.65
CA ARG A 135 -18.63 53.89 15.98
C ARG A 135 -18.63 54.69 17.27
N ASP A 136 -18.01 54.15 18.32
CA ASP A 136 -17.94 54.81 19.64
C ASP A 136 -17.13 56.11 19.54
N ARG A 137 -16.02 56.09 18.78
CA ARG A 137 -15.23 57.29 18.47
C ARG A 137 -16.05 58.33 17.73
N ALA A 138 -16.79 57.93 16.68
CA ALA A 138 -17.63 58.87 15.92
C ALA A 138 -18.76 59.46 16.78
N ALA A 139 -19.38 58.67 17.66
CA ALA A 139 -20.37 59.14 18.61
C ALA A 139 -19.78 60.16 19.59
N HIS A 140 -18.61 59.85 20.15
CA HIS A 140 -17.88 60.76 21.03
C HIS A 140 -17.52 62.08 20.33
N GLU A 141 -17.00 62.03 19.10
CA GLU A 141 -16.68 63.22 18.30
C GLU A 141 -17.93 64.09 18.07
N ALA A 142 -19.09 63.49 17.82
CA ALA A 142 -20.36 64.19 17.68
C ALA A 142 -20.85 64.82 19.00
N GLU A 143 -20.73 64.11 20.12
CA GLU A 143 -21.05 64.63 21.46
C GLU A 143 -20.19 65.85 21.81
N VAL A 144 -18.87 65.77 21.56
CA VAL A 144 -17.93 66.87 21.77
C VAL A 144 -18.28 68.06 20.86
N ALA A 145 -18.62 67.83 19.58
CA ALA A 145 -19.03 68.90 18.68
C ALA A 145 -20.30 69.62 19.16
N ALA A 146 -21.32 68.88 19.61
CA ALA A 146 -22.56 69.45 20.15
C ALA A 146 -22.32 70.22 21.46
N CYS A 147 -21.44 69.71 22.31
CA CYS A 147 -20.97 70.35 23.53
C CYS A 147 -20.34 71.73 23.25
N VAL A 148 -19.40 71.77 22.30
CA VAL A 148 -18.74 73.01 21.87
C VAL A 148 -19.75 74.01 21.27
N ALA A 149 -20.65 73.53 20.41
CA ALA A 149 -21.67 74.38 19.79
C ALA A 149 -22.64 75.00 20.81
N SER A 150 -23.00 74.25 21.86
CA SER A 150 -23.91 74.70 22.92
C SER A 150 -23.24 75.49 24.05
N ARG A 151 -21.90 75.55 24.09
CA ARG A 151 -21.08 76.15 25.17
C ARG A 151 -21.37 75.58 26.57
N ARG A 152 -21.94 74.37 26.68
CA ARG A 152 -22.27 73.69 27.94
C ARG A 152 -21.47 72.40 28.09
N CYS A 153 -20.16 72.54 28.21
CA CYS A 153 -19.28 71.39 28.39
C CYS A 153 -19.05 71.04 29.86
N THR A 154 -19.75 70.01 30.31
CA THR A 154 -19.38 69.20 31.48
C THR A 154 -18.76 67.90 30.99
N PRO A 155 -17.63 67.44 31.57
CA PRO A 155 -16.96 66.23 31.11
C PRO A 155 -17.89 65.01 31.25
N PRO A 156 -17.93 64.10 30.27
CA PRO A 156 -18.69 62.85 30.42
C PRO A 156 -18.11 62.06 31.60
N SER A 157 -19.00 61.56 32.46
CA SER A 157 -18.59 60.69 33.58
C SER A 157 -18.01 59.40 33.01
N PRO A 158 -16.82 58.95 33.45
CA PRO A 158 -16.23 57.71 32.95
C PRO A 158 -17.17 56.54 33.29
N ARG A 159 -17.37 55.64 32.32
CA ARG A 159 -17.99 54.33 32.52
C ARG A 159 -16.91 53.26 32.35
#